data_AF-A0A954I2V3-F1
#
_entry.id   AF-A0A954I2V3-F1
#
_cell.length_a   1.000
_cell.length_b   1.000
_cell.length_c   1.000
_cell.angle_alpha   90.00
_cell.angle_beta   90.00
_cell.angle_gamma   90.00
#
_symmetry.space_group_name_H-M   'P 1'
#
loop_
_entity.id
_entity.type
_entity.pdbx_description
1 polymer ?
#
loop_
_entity_poly.entity_id
_entity_poly.type
_entity_poly.pdbx_seq_one_letter_code
_entity_poly.pdbx_strand_id
1 'polypeptide(L)'
;TAAARIPAGHPEGYLEAFGNVYRNSYDAMALRATGQKFEQVDTVYPNVYDGVEGMFFIQQCVASSAEGGAWLNMKHPKARR
;
A
#
# COMPACT_ATOMS: atom_id res chain seq x y z
N THR A 1 18.24 6.95 9.44
CA THR A 1 17.70 6.53 8.12
C THR A 1 16.50 7.41 7.81
N ALA A 2 16.08 7.56 6.56
CA ALA A 2 14.95 8.45 6.20
C ALA A 2 13.59 8.09 6.86
N ALA A 3 13.48 6.86 7.39
CA ALA A 3 12.28 6.35 8.07
C ALA A 3 12.41 6.30 9.61
N ALA A 4 13.57 6.67 10.17
CA ALA A 4 13.81 6.73 11.62
C ALA A 4 13.98 8.19 12.04
N ARG A 5 13.25 8.59 13.07
CA ARG A 5 13.25 9.91 13.72
C ARG A 5 14.27 9.99 14.85
N ILE A 6 14.55 8.87 15.53
CA ILE A 6 15.44 8.83 16.70
C ILE A 6 16.66 7.91 16.47
N PRO A 7 17.77 8.13 17.22
CA PRO A 7 18.98 7.34 17.04
C PRO A 7 18.77 5.85 17.34
N ALA A 8 19.61 5.02 16.72
CA ALA A 8 19.62 3.58 16.96
C ALA A 8 19.68 3.26 18.46
N GLY A 9 18.86 2.31 18.90
CA GLY A 9 18.69 1.96 20.31
C GLY A 9 17.49 2.61 20.99
N HIS A 10 16.85 3.61 20.38
CA HIS A 10 15.59 4.15 20.88
C HIS A 10 14.41 3.51 20.13
N PRO A 11 13.38 2.99 20.84
CA PRO A 11 12.31 2.26 20.20
C PRO A 11 11.38 3.19 19.43
N GLU A 12 11.19 2.87 18.15
CA GLU A 12 10.05 3.31 17.35
C GLU A 12 9.12 2.13 17.14
N GLY A 13 7.87 2.40 16.81
CA GLY A 13 6.89 1.36 16.58
C GLY A 13 5.74 1.81 15.71
N TYR A 14 4.53 1.47 16.17
CA TYR A 14 3.32 1.60 15.38
C TYR A 14 3.04 3.04 14.91
N LEU A 15 3.18 4.02 15.80
CA LEU A 15 2.88 5.42 15.49
C LEU A 15 3.88 5.99 14.47
N GLU A 16 5.16 5.67 14.61
CA GLU A 16 6.21 6.10 13.70
C GLU A 16 6.05 5.46 12.32
N ALA A 17 5.64 4.19 12.25
CA ALA A 17 5.32 3.51 11.02
C ALA A 17 4.15 4.19 10.28
N PHE A 18 3.06 4.51 10.98
CA PHE A 18 1.97 5.29 10.42
C PHE A 18 2.43 6.68 9.97
N GLY A 19 3.23 7.36 10.79
CA GLY A 19 3.82 8.65 10.44
C GLY A 19 4.62 8.60 9.13
N ASN A 20 5.29 7.49 8.84
CA ASN A 20 6.01 7.29 7.58
C ASN A 20 5.05 7.15 6.39
N VAL A 21 3.95 6.41 6.54
CA VAL A 21 2.92 6.29 5.49
C VAL A 21 2.31 7.65 5.16
N TYR A 22 1.94 8.44 6.18
CA TYR A 22 1.38 9.78 5.99
C TYR A 22 2.36 10.73 5.31
N ARG A 23 3.62 10.76 5.78
CA ARG A 23 4.65 11.63 5.21
C ARG A 23 4.87 11.33 3.73
N ASN A 24 5.07 10.07 3.37
CA ASN A 24 5.35 9.70 1.99
C ASN A 24 4.15 9.96 1.07
N SER A 25 2.92 9.73 1.56
CA SER A 25 1.70 10.08 0.82
C SER A 25 1.59 11.58 0.60
N TYR A 26 1.88 12.38 1.64
CA TYR A 26 1.82 13.84 1.57
C TYR A 26 2.84 14.42 0.59
N ASP A 27 4.07 13.90 0.56
CA ASP A 27 5.10 14.34 -0.38
C ASP A 27 4.60 14.22 -1.83
N ALA A 28 3.92 13.13 -2.18
CA ALA A 28 3.31 12.95 -3.49
C ALA A 28 2.11 13.89 -3.74
N MET A 29 1.29 14.17 -2.73
CA MET A 29 0.20 15.14 -2.83
C MET A 29 0.73 16.56 -3.09
N ALA A 30 1.84 16.95 -2.45
CA ALA A 30 2.48 18.24 -2.66
C ALA A 30 3.07 18.37 -4.08
N LEU A 31 3.71 17.31 -4.59
CA LEU A 31 4.19 17.26 -5.98
C LEU A 31 3.02 17.41 -6.96
N ARG A 32 1.92 16.68 -6.73
CA ARG A 32 0.70 16.81 -7.55
C ARG A 32 0.13 18.23 -7.52
N ALA A 33 0.03 18.85 -6.35
CA ALA A 33 -0.53 20.19 -6.17
C ALA A 33 0.28 21.26 -6.90
N THR A 34 1.59 21.06 -7.06
CA THR A 34 2.49 21.96 -7.80
C THR A 34 2.66 21.59 -9.28
N GLY A 35 1.89 20.61 -9.77
CA GLY A 35 1.95 20.16 -11.17
C GLY A 35 3.22 19.37 -11.51
N GLN A 36 4.00 18.93 -10.51
CA GLN A 36 5.19 18.13 -10.71
C GLN A 36 4.83 16.65 -10.94
N LYS A 37 5.69 15.95 -11.66
CA LYS A 37 5.58 14.51 -11.86
C LYS A 37 5.94 13.77 -10.56
N PHE A 38 5.24 12.67 -10.31
CA PHE A 38 5.48 11.78 -9.18
C PHE A 38 5.09 10.35 -9.57
N GLU A 39 5.63 9.36 -8.87
CA GLU A 39 5.28 7.95 -9.08
C GLU A 39 3.83 7.68 -8.64
N GLN A 40 3.06 6.93 -9.44
CA GLN A 40 1.63 6.69 -9.22
C GLN A 40 1.28 5.23 -9.02
N VAL A 41 2.12 4.31 -9.48
CA VAL A 41 1.90 2.86 -9.46
C VAL A 41 2.80 2.24 -8.40
N ASP A 42 4.12 2.40 -8.52
CA ASP A 42 5.11 1.75 -7.65
C ASP A 42 5.54 2.66 -6.48
N THR A 43 4.56 3.17 -5.75
CA THR A 43 4.80 4.09 -4.64
C THR A 43 5.31 3.38 -3.39
N VAL A 44 6.16 4.04 -2.61
CA VAL A 44 6.66 3.54 -1.32
C VAL A 44 5.57 3.43 -0.24
N TYR A 45 4.44 4.11 -0.44
CA TYR A 45 3.24 4.03 0.39
C TYR A 45 2.14 3.24 -0.35
N PRO A 46 1.17 2.65 0.37
CA PRO A 46 0.03 1.99 -0.25
C PRO A 46 -0.82 2.95 -1.09
N ASN A 47 -1.20 2.55 -2.29
CA ASN A 47 -2.05 3.35 -3.18
C ASN A 47 -3.29 2.57 -3.65
N VAL A 48 -4.02 3.13 -4.61
CA VAL A 48 -5.27 2.55 -5.12
C VAL A 48 -5.09 1.16 -5.73
N TYR A 49 -3.94 0.86 -6.33
CA TYR A 49 -3.67 -0.45 -6.95
C TYR A 49 -3.49 -1.54 -5.89
N ASP A 50 -2.85 -1.25 -4.75
CA ASP A 50 -2.82 -2.18 -3.61
C ASP A 50 -4.22 -2.38 -3.02
N GLY A 51 -5.02 -1.31 -2.97
CA GLY A 51 -6.42 -1.40 -2.52
C GLY A 51 -7.25 -2.32 -3.40
N VAL A 52 -7.08 -2.24 -4.72
CA VAL A 52 -7.73 -3.16 -5.68
C VAL A 52 -7.29 -4.60 -5.45
N GLU A 53 -5.99 -4.84 -5.26
CA GLU A 53 -5.45 -6.17 -4.97
C GLU A 53 -6.05 -6.74 -3.67
N GLY A 54 -6.13 -5.94 -2.61
CA GLY A 54 -6.72 -6.35 -1.33
C GLY A 54 -8.21 -6.68 -1.45
N MET A 55 -8.98 -5.87 -2.17
CA MET A 55 -10.40 -6.15 -2.40
C MET A 55 -10.61 -7.39 -3.26
N PHE A 56 -9.77 -7.57 -4.29
CA PHE A 56 -9.83 -8.76 -5.14
C PHE A 56 -9.48 -10.03 -4.36
N PHE A 57 -8.48 -9.97 -3.48
CA PHE A 57 -8.16 -11.06 -2.56
C PHE A 57 -9.36 -11.47 -1.71
N ILE A 58 -10.04 -10.51 -1.07
CA ILE A 58 -11.23 -10.77 -0.27
C ILE A 58 -12.31 -11.46 -1.11
N GLN A 59 -12.57 -10.96 -2.32
CA GLN A 59 -13.54 -11.54 -3.24
C GLN A 59 -13.20 -13.00 -3.58
N GLN A 60 -11.94 -13.31 -3.90
CA GLN A 60 -11.51 -14.65 -4.24
C GLN A 60 -11.55 -15.60 -3.03
N CYS A 61 -11.26 -15.12 -1.82
CA CYS A 61 -11.44 -15.92 -0.60
C CYS A 61 -12.91 -16.30 -0.39
N VAL A 62 -13.84 -15.37 -0.59
CA VAL A 62 -15.28 -15.63 -0.47
C VAL A 62 -15.76 -16.61 -1.54
N ALA A 63 -15.33 -16.43 -2.79
CA ALA A 63 -15.67 -17.34 -3.88
C ALA A 63 -15.10 -18.75 -3.66
N SER A 64 -13.83 -18.84 -3.23
CA SER A 64 -13.18 -20.12 -2.89
C SER A 64 -13.95 -20.87 -1.80
N SER A 65 -14.40 -20.16 -0.75
CA SER A 65 -15.23 -20.74 0.32
C SER A 65 -16.54 -21.31 -0.22
N ALA A 66 -17.22 -20.60 -1.13
CA ALA A 66 -18.45 -21.08 -1.77
C ALA A 66 -18.22 -22.29 -2.69
N GLU A 67 -17.03 -22.42 -3.26
CA GLU A 67 -16.62 -23.54 -4.12
C GLU A 67 -15.93 -24.68 -3.34
N GLY A 68 -16.12 -24.76 -2.01
CA GLY A 68 -15.58 -25.85 -1.20
C GLY A 68 -14.07 -25.79 -0.99
N GLY A 69 -13.49 -24.59 -1.03
CA GLY A 69 -12.05 -24.36 -0.89
C GLY A 69 -11.26 -24.52 -2.19
N ALA A 70 -11.90 -24.30 -3.34
CA ALA A 70 -11.24 -24.36 -4.64
C ALA A 70 -10.15 -23.29 -4.79
N TRP A 71 -9.08 -23.63 -5.50
CA TRP A 71 -8.03 -22.67 -5.85
C TRP A 71 -8.49 -21.75 -6.98
N LEU A 72 -8.52 -20.44 -6.72
CA LEU A 72 -8.93 -19.43 -7.70
C LEU A 72 -7.76 -18.55 -8.13
N ASN A 73 -7.85 -17.98 -9.34
CA ASN A 73 -6.81 -17.10 -9.88
C ASN A 73 -6.79 -15.75 -9.14
N MET A 74 -5.59 -15.24 -8.85
CA MET A 74 -5.36 -13.97 -8.14
C MET A 74 -4.91 -12.81 -9.05
N LYS A 75 -4.84 -12.99 -10.37
CA LYS A 75 -4.41 -11.94 -11.30
C LYS A 75 -5.53 -10.93 -11.57
N HIS A 76 -5.29 -9.66 -11.24
CA HIS A 76 -6.19 -8.56 -11.59
C HIS A 76 -5.44 -7.47 -12.39
N PRO A 77 -5.96 -6.96 -13.53
CA PRO A 77 -5.25 -6.02 -14.39
C PRO A 77 -4.83 -4.68 -13.74
N LYS A 78 -5.48 -4.33 -12.64
CA LYS A 78 -5.20 -3.13 -11.83
C LYS A 78 -4.64 -3.45 -10.44
N ALA A 79 -4.28 -4.70 -10.17
CA ALA A 79 -3.45 -4.98 -9.00
C ALA A 79 -2.04 -4.47 -9.27
N ARG A 80 -1.34 -4.02 -8.23
CA ARG A 80 0.05 -3.57 -8.39
C ARG A 80 0.96 -4.76 -8.72
N ARG A 81 0.63 -5.96 -8.23
CA ARG A 81 1.41 -7.20 -8.41
C ARG A 81 0.59 -8.31 -9.06
#